data_AF-A0A6C1E372-F1
#
_entry.id   AF-A0A6C1E372-F1
#
_cell.length_a   1.000
_cell.length_b   1.000
_cell.length_c   1.000
_cell.angle_alpha   90.00
_cell.angle_beta   90.00
_cell.angle_gamma   90.00
#
_symmetry.space_group_name_H-M   'P 1'
#
loop_
_entity.id
_entity.type
_entity.pdbx_description
1 polymer ?
#
loop_
_entity_poly.entity_id
_entity_poly.type
_entity_poly.pdbx_seq_one_letter_code
_entity_poly.pdbx_strand_id
1 'polypeptide(L)'
;MEKSDIASKGLYFSTVFKVPAPQRFIVLLVLALWIWTWILRFFSHNSLDISQVILTRVPHDIRPGYTLPQLHRTARNFALKITRLIIPFHFITVLLFEYKNVAEAPANNIVLVVFFLPLLQSMIIFWFLLRDCQIINYCVRRCLLIEPSPRSLRNTYILLSDTLTSFAKPLIDFTLFSSLIFKEPFTHFDLSVALFPVLVRLLQCLREYRLLRDKTLLFNALKYSCNLPILFCIWQSRVYEGSINSERLLHAQRWFMLLNSSYTLFWDIRMDWSLDSLSNLRSKSKSVVTLKKNMYHFAIVIDFVLRFWWLWVYLFQGLEFVAPNTDCLFFQGEMQYLEVIRRGIWVIFKLDAEYYTKCVSK
;
A
#
# COMPACT_ATOMS: atom_id res chain seq x y z
N MET A 1 34.94 8.34 -42.35
CA MET A 1 33.61 8.64 -42.93
C MET A 1 32.66 7.64 -42.31
N GLU A 2 32.19 7.93 -41.09
CA GLU A 2 31.27 7.05 -40.35
C GLU A 2 30.47 7.94 -39.40
N LYS A 3 29.61 8.75 -40.01
CA LYS A 3 28.55 9.54 -39.37
C LYS A 3 27.26 9.04 -40.01
N SER A 4 26.60 8.03 -39.45
CA SER A 4 25.20 7.74 -39.86
C SER A 4 24.36 6.79 -39.01
N ASP A 5 24.74 6.29 -37.82
CA ASP A 5 23.89 5.28 -37.13
C ASP A 5 23.37 5.64 -35.73
N ILE A 6 23.49 6.90 -35.28
CA ILE A 6 22.99 7.31 -33.94
C ILE A 6 21.59 7.97 -33.99
N ALA A 7 21.06 8.29 -35.17
CA ALA A 7 19.78 9.00 -35.31
C ALA A 7 18.68 8.09 -35.86
N SER A 8 17.98 7.34 -34.99
CA SER A 8 16.55 6.95 -35.15
C SER A 8 16.08 5.85 -34.17
N LYS A 9 16.52 5.84 -32.91
CA LYS A 9 15.76 5.10 -31.88
C LYS A 9 14.51 5.91 -31.53
N GLY A 10 13.46 5.68 -32.32
CA GLY A 10 12.13 6.23 -32.08
C GLY A 10 11.70 5.99 -30.64
N LEU A 11 10.98 6.97 -30.08
CA LEU A 11 10.34 6.93 -28.78
C LEU A 11 9.47 5.66 -28.69
N TYR A 12 10.02 4.57 -28.14
CA TYR A 12 9.27 3.33 -28.04
C TYR A 12 8.03 3.57 -27.15
N PHE A 13 6.87 3.08 -27.56
CA PHE A 13 5.66 3.10 -26.70
C PHE A 13 5.90 2.40 -25.35
N SER A 14 6.91 1.52 -25.26
CA SER A 14 7.34 0.89 -24.00
C SER A 14 7.92 1.86 -22.97
N THR A 15 8.37 3.06 -23.39
CA THR A 15 8.92 4.10 -22.50
C THR A 15 7.82 4.89 -21.79
N VAL A 16 6.63 5.01 -22.38
CA VAL A 16 5.47 5.71 -21.77
C VAL A 16 4.95 4.98 -20.53
N PHE A 17 5.13 3.65 -20.47
CA PHE A 17 4.73 2.85 -19.30
C PHE A 17 5.82 2.74 -18.22
N LYS A 18 7.07 3.18 -18.49
CA LYS A 18 8.12 3.26 -17.47
C LYS A 18 7.95 4.53 -16.64
N VAL A 19 6.99 4.50 -15.72
CA VAL A 19 6.78 5.62 -14.78
C VAL A 19 8.00 5.74 -13.85
N PRO A 20 8.67 6.91 -13.79
CA PRO A 20 9.79 7.14 -12.88
C PRO A 20 9.37 6.87 -11.43
N ALA A 21 10.26 6.28 -10.63
CA ALA A 21 10.02 5.96 -9.22
C ALA A 21 9.28 7.05 -8.40
N PRO A 22 9.62 8.35 -8.48
CA PRO A 22 8.88 9.38 -7.74
C PRO A 22 7.47 9.64 -8.27
N GLN A 23 7.30 9.61 -9.59
CA GLN A 23 6.01 9.79 -10.22
C GLN A 23 5.13 8.56 -9.98
N ARG A 24 5.73 7.39 -9.78
CA ARG A 24 5.03 6.15 -9.43
C ARG A 24 4.29 6.30 -8.11
N PHE A 25 4.89 6.93 -7.09
CA PHE A 25 4.19 7.22 -5.84
C PHE A 25 2.91 8.03 -6.08
N ILE A 26 2.97 9.04 -6.95
CA ILE A 26 1.81 9.86 -7.31
C ILE A 26 0.74 9.03 -8.03
N VAL A 27 1.14 8.21 -8.99
CA VAL A 27 0.22 7.30 -9.70
C VAL A 27 -0.43 6.32 -8.73
N LEU A 28 0.31 5.78 -7.76
CA LEU A 28 -0.20 4.86 -6.74
C LEU A 28 -1.20 5.54 -5.79
N LEU A 29 -0.96 6.80 -5.41
CA LEU A 29 -1.94 7.58 -4.63
C LEU A 29 -3.25 7.76 -5.41
N VAL A 30 -3.18 8.12 -6.70
CA VAL A 30 -4.36 8.24 -7.57
C VAL A 30 -5.05 6.89 -7.73
N LEU A 31 -4.28 5.82 -7.95
CA LEU A 31 -4.80 4.45 -8.05
C LEU A 31 -5.55 4.04 -6.78
N ALA A 32 -5.03 4.35 -5.59
CA ALA A 32 -5.69 4.04 -4.32
C ALA A 32 -7.05 4.76 -4.17
N LEU A 33 -7.17 6.01 -4.64
CA LEU A 33 -8.45 6.73 -4.66
C LEU A 33 -9.48 6.05 -5.58
N TRP A 34 -9.03 5.56 -6.74
CA TRP A 34 -9.88 4.83 -7.67
C TRP A 34 -10.26 3.43 -7.18
N ILE A 35 -9.33 2.72 -6.55
CA ILE A 35 -9.61 1.43 -5.90
C ILE A 35 -10.66 1.64 -4.82
N TRP A 36 -10.55 2.65 -3.97
CA TRP A 36 -11.57 2.97 -2.97
C TRP A 36 -12.94 3.23 -3.62
N THR A 37 -12.98 4.01 -4.70
CA THR A 37 -14.21 4.26 -5.47
C THR A 37 -14.79 2.96 -6.03
N TRP A 38 -13.95 2.08 -6.57
CA TRP A 38 -14.37 0.78 -7.10
C TRP A 38 -14.90 -0.15 -6.00
N ILE A 39 -14.27 -0.18 -4.82
CA ILE A 39 -14.74 -0.94 -3.65
C ILE A 39 -16.16 -0.50 -3.27
N LEU A 40 -16.42 0.80 -3.17
CA LEU A 40 -17.74 1.31 -2.85
C LEU A 40 -18.79 0.93 -3.92
N ARG A 41 -18.42 1.00 -5.20
CA ARG A 41 -19.27 0.55 -6.30
C ARG A 41 -19.54 -0.95 -6.24
N PHE A 42 -18.53 -1.74 -5.92
CA PHE A 42 -18.61 -3.19 -5.78
C PHE A 42 -19.64 -3.57 -4.72
N PHE A 43 -19.59 -2.96 -3.53
CA PHE A 43 -20.57 -3.21 -2.48
C PHE A 43 -21.97 -2.71 -2.85
N SER A 44 -22.07 -1.57 -3.53
CA SER A 44 -23.35 -1.07 -4.05
C SER A 44 -23.98 -2.03 -5.05
N HIS A 45 -23.17 -2.71 -5.88
CA HIS A 45 -23.67 -3.69 -6.85
C HIS A 45 -24.10 -5.01 -6.21
N ASN A 46 -23.45 -5.42 -5.12
CA ASN A 46 -23.80 -6.62 -4.36
C ASN A 46 -24.87 -6.36 -3.27
N SER A 47 -25.48 -5.17 -3.24
CA SER A 47 -26.52 -4.79 -2.27
C SER A 47 -26.09 -4.92 -0.80
N LEU A 48 -24.80 -4.72 -0.51
CA LEU A 48 -24.22 -4.79 0.83
C LEU A 48 -23.96 -3.37 1.36
N ASP A 49 -24.70 -2.96 2.39
CA ASP A 49 -24.61 -1.60 2.91
C ASP A 49 -23.44 -1.40 3.91
N ILE A 50 -22.24 -1.26 3.36
CA ILE A 50 -21.02 -1.03 4.16
C ILE A 50 -20.95 0.35 4.83
N SER A 51 -21.87 1.27 4.52
CA SER A 51 -21.94 2.57 5.22
C SER A 51 -22.28 2.40 6.71
N GLN A 52 -22.83 1.23 7.07
CA GLN A 52 -23.10 0.86 8.45
C GLN A 52 -21.83 0.49 9.23
N VAL A 53 -20.74 0.08 8.58
CA VAL A 53 -19.51 -0.37 9.24
C VAL A 53 -18.35 0.61 9.09
N ILE A 54 -18.44 1.55 8.14
CA ILE A 54 -17.49 2.64 7.98
C ILE A 54 -18.14 3.93 8.47
N LEU A 55 -17.66 4.44 9.59
CA LEU A 55 -18.05 5.77 10.04
C LEU A 55 -17.21 6.82 9.34
N THR A 56 -17.89 7.64 8.56
CA THR A 56 -17.31 8.77 7.81
C THR A 56 -17.50 10.11 8.51
N ARG A 57 -18.04 10.10 9.74
CA ARG A 57 -18.31 11.29 10.55
C ARG A 57 -17.37 11.36 11.74
N VAL A 58 -17.02 12.57 12.14
CA VAL A 58 -16.28 12.80 13.38
C VAL A 58 -17.21 12.57 14.58
N PRO A 59 -16.70 12.20 15.77
CA PRO A 59 -17.55 11.84 16.92
C PRO A 59 -18.50 12.96 17.38
N HIS A 60 -18.16 14.23 17.10
CA HIS A 60 -18.96 15.39 17.48
C HIS A 60 -19.95 15.85 16.40
N ASP A 61 -20.02 15.19 15.23
CA ASP A 61 -20.93 15.56 14.15
C ASP A 61 -22.31 14.91 14.31
N ILE A 62 -23.34 15.75 14.38
CA ILE A 62 -24.74 15.36 14.60
C ILE A 62 -25.41 14.96 13.27
N ARG A 63 -24.82 15.30 12.12
CA ARG A 63 -25.40 15.00 10.80
C ARG A 63 -25.55 13.49 10.56
N PRO A 64 -26.58 13.07 9.81
CA PRO A 64 -26.68 11.68 9.39
C PRO A 64 -25.46 11.31 8.55
N GLY A 65 -24.96 10.09 8.74
CA GLY A 65 -23.85 9.57 7.93
C GLY A 65 -24.24 9.44 6.46
N TYR A 66 -23.24 9.40 5.57
CA TYR A 66 -23.49 9.18 4.16
C TYR A 66 -24.06 7.79 3.92
N THR A 67 -25.09 7.70 3.07
CA THR A 67 -25.50 6.41 2.50
C THR A 67 -24.42 5.89 1.55
N LEU A 68 -24.39 4.57 1.29
CA LEU A 68 -23.40 3.99 0.39
C LEU A 68 -23.36 4.66 -1.01
N PRO A 69 -24.50 4.97 -1.68
CA PRO A 69 -24.48 5.70 -2.94
C PRO A 69 -23.91 7.12 -2.82
N GLN A 70 -24.21 7.83 -1.72
CA GLN A 70 -23.65 9.16 -1.47
C GLN A 70 -22.15 9.09 -1.24
N LEU A 71 -21.68 8.11 -0.46
CA LEU A 71 -20.26 7.87 -0.20
C LEU A 71 -19.51 7.57 -1.51
N HIS A 72 -20.06 6.70 -2.36
CA HIS A 72 -19.50 6.42 -3.68
C HIS A 72 -19.44 7.67 -4.57
N ARG A 73 -20.52 8.47 -4.62
CA ARG A 73 -20.55 9.72 -5.40
C ARG A 73 -19.49 10.71 -4.94
N THR A 74 -19.35 10.90 -3.63
CA THR A 74 -18.35 11.80 -3.04
C THR A 74 -16.93 11.31 -3.31
N ALA A 75 -16.66 10.01 -3.10
CA ALA A 75 -15.36 9.41 -3.38
C ALA A 75 -14.98 9.52 -4.87
N ARG A 76 -15.92 9.22 -5.78
CA ARG A 76 -15.71 9.34 -7.22
C ARG A 76 -15.43 10.77 -7.65
N ASN A 77 -16.19 11.74 -7.14
CA ASN A 77 -15.99 13.15 -7.47
C ASN A 77 -14.62 13.64 -6.99
N PHE A 78 -14.19 13.21 -5.79
CA PHE A 78 -12.86 13.52 -5.27
C PHE A 78 -11.77 12.87 -6.14
N ALA A 79 -11.89 11.58 -6.46
CA ALA A 79 -10.94 10.87 -7.33
C ALA A 79 -10.83 11.55 -8.71
N LEU A 80 -11.96 11.94 -9.32
CA LEU A 80 -11.98 12.68 -10.59
C LEU A 80 -11.30 14.05 -10.48
N LYS A 81 -11.56 14.80 -9.41
CA LYS A 81 -10.92 16.11 -9.14
C LYS A 81 -9.41 15.97 -9.07
N ILE A 82 -8.91 15.03 -8.27
CA ILE A 82 -7.47 14.77 -8.12
C ILE A 82 -6.87 14.26 -9.45
N THR A 83 -7.54 13.35 -10.13
CA THR A 83 -7.06 12.80 -11.41
C THR A 83 -6.91 13.89 -12.47
N ARG A 84 -7.93 14.76 -12.64
CA ARG A 84 -7.88 15.88 -13.59
C ARG A 84 -6.76 16.85 -13.26
N LEU A 85 -6.49 17.07 -11.98
CA LEU A 85 -5.41 17.95 -11.53
C LEU A 85 -4.04 17.35 -11.82
N ILE A 86 -3.85 16.04 -11.59
CA ILE A 86 -2.53 15.38 -11.63
C ILE A 86 -2.12 14.94 -13.04
N ILE A 87 -3.07 14.54 -13.90
CA ILE A 87 -2.77 14.00 -15.24
C ILE A 87 -1.84 14.91 -16.08
N PRO A 88 -2.08 16.23 -16.19
CA PRO A 88 -1.20 17.10 -16.98
C PRO A 88 0.23 17.12 -16.42
N PHE A 89 0.38 17.21 -15.10
CA PHE A 89 1.69 17.21 -14.45
C PHE A 89 2.38 15.86 -14.54
N HIS A 90 1.63 14.76 -14.57
CA HIS A 90 2.19 13.43 -14.80
C HIS A 90 2.89 13.35 -16.15
N PHE A 91 2.21 13.73 -17.23
CA PHE A 91 2.81 13.73 -18.57
C PHE A 91 4.01 14.67 -18.66
N ILE A 92 3.91 15.88 -18.10
CA ILE A 92 5.04 16.81 -18.04
C ILE A 92 6.23 16.19 -17.30
N THR A 93 6.00 15.56 -16.14
CA THR A 93 7.07 14.94 -15.35
C THR A 93 7.76 13.82 -16.11
N VAL A 94 6.99 12.93 -16.75
CA VAL A 94 7.53 11.80 -17.52
C VAL A 94 8.34 12.32 -18.72
N LEU A 95 7.83 13.30 -19.46
CA LEU A 95 8.55 13.89 -20.60
C LEU A 95 9.87 14.57 -20.18
N LEU A 96 9.85 15.33 -19.08
CA LEU A 96 11.07 15.97 -18.56
C LEU A 96 12.08 14.95 -18.02
N PHE A 97 11.60 13.84 -17.44
CA PHE A 97 12.46 12.76 -16.97
C PHE A 97 13.14 12.04 -18.13
N GLU A 98 12.40 11.71 -19.20
CA GLU A 98 12.97 11.13 -20.42
C GLU A 98 13.96 12.07 -21.09
N TYR A 99 13.62 13.36 -21.21
CA TYR A 99 14.54 14.37 -21.74
C TYR A 99 15.85 14.44 -20.94
N LYS A 100 15.75 14.44 -19.60
CA LYS A 100 16.91 14.43 -18.70
C LYS A 100 17.81 13.21 -18.93
N ASN A 101 17.24 12.03 -19.21
CA ASN A 101 18.00 10.80 -19.39
C ASN A 101 18.67 10.69 -20.77
N VAL A 102 18.11 11.35 -21.79
CA VAL A 102 18.64 11.32 -23.17
C VAL A 102 19.64 12.45 -23.43
N ALA A 103 19.48 13.61 -22.77
CA ALA A 103 20.38 14.74 -22.95
C ALA A 103 21.76 14.47 -22.34
N GLU A 104 22.84 14.71 -23.10
CA GLU A 104 24.22 14.58 -22.61
C GLU A 104 24.56 15.58 -21.49
N ALA A 105 23.92 16.77 -21.49
CA ALA A 105 24.06 17.80 -20.47
C ALA A 105 22.72 18.54 -20.24
N PRO A 106 21.78 17.96 -19.47
CA PRO A 106 20.49 18.59 -19.22
C PRO A 106 20.67 19.87 -18.39
N ALA A 107 19.94 20.93 -18.75
CA ALA A 107 19.97 22.19 -18.00
C ALA A 107 19.61 21.98 -16.53
N ASN A 108 20.35 22.61 -15.60
CA ASN A 108 20.13 22.47 -14.15
C ASN A 108 18.68 22.76 -13.72
N ASN A 109 18.01 23.69 -14.39
CA ASN A 109 16.61 24.02 -14.12
C ASN A 109 15.68 22.84 -14.43
N ILE A 110 15.94 22.10 -15.51
CA ILE A 110 15.13 20.92 -15.89
C ILE A 110 15.35 19.81 -14.87
N VAL A 111 16.61 19.57 -14.48
CA VAL A 111 16.97 18.60 -13.45
C VAL A 111 16.21 18.91 -12.15
N LEU A 112 16.23 20.17 -11.71
CA LEU A 112 15.53 20.62 -10.51
C LEU A 112 14.01 20.42 -10.62
N VAL A 113 13.39 20.81 -11.73
CA VAL A 113 11.94 20.63 -11.94
C VAL A 113 11.53 19.15 -11.87
N VAL A 114 12.32 18.26 -12.47
CA VAL A 114 12.04 16.81 -12.44
C VAL A 114 12.02 16.27 -11.00
N PHE A 115 12.87 16.79 -10.12
CA PHE A 115 12.91 16.37 -8.72
C PHE A 115 11.79 17.00 -7.86
N PHE A 116 11.48 18.28 -8.07
CA PHE A 116 10.50 19.01 -7.26
C PHE A 116 9.04 18.76 -7.67
N LEU A 117 8.76 18.47 -8.93
CA LEU A 117 7.39 18.37 -9.43
C LEU A 117 6.59 17.20 -8.80
N PRO A 118 7.15 15.99 -8.60
CA PRO A 118 6.48 14.93 -7.83
C PRO A 118 6.24 15.32 -6.37
N LEU A 119 7.18 16.05 -5.74
CA LEU A 119 7.01 16.54 -4.37
C LEU A 119 5.81 17.47 -4.27
N LEU A 120 5.72 18.46 -5.15
CA LEU A 120 4.59 19.38 -5.21
C LEU A 120 3.26 18.65 -5.46
N GLN A 121 3.23 17.70 -6.40
CA GLN A 121 2.04 16.86 -6.65
C GLN A 121 1.59 16.10 -5.39
N SER A 122 2.54 15.50 -4.65
CA SER A 122 2.21 14.80 -3.40
C SER A 122 1.61 15.73 -2.35
N MET A 123 2.19 16.92 -2.17
CA MET A 123 1.73 17.91 -1.20
C MET A 123 0.32 18.41 -1.55
N ILE A 124 0.04 18.63 -2.82
CA ILE A 124 -1.28 19.01 -3.33
C ILE A 124 -2.32 17.91 -3.04
N ILE A 125 -2.00 16.65 -3.32
CA ILE A 125 -2.91 15.52 -3.06
C ILE A 125 -3.24 15.45 -1.56
N PHE A 126 -2.22 15.47 -0.69
CA PHE A 126 -2.43 15.41 0.76
C PHE A 126 -3.17 16.63 1.29
N TRP A 127 -2.90 17.83 0.76
CA TRP A 127 -3.63 19.03 1.15
C TRP A 127 -5.13 18.91 0.84
N PHE A 128 -5.50 18.48 -0.37
CA PHE A 128 -6.91 18.23 -0.70
C PHE A 128 -7.51 17.11 0.14
N LEU A 129 -6.76 16.03 0.40
CA LEU A 129 -7.22 14.91 1.23
C LEU A 129 -7.56 15.37 2.65
N LEU A 130 -6.66 16.13 3.29
CA LEU A 130 -6.84 16.61 4.66
C LEU A 130 -7.85 17.75 4.76
N ARG A 131 -8.00 18.56 3.70
CA ARG A 131 -8.99 19.65 3.65
C ARG A 131 -10.40 19.13 3.39
N ASP A 132 -10.57 18.31 2.36
CA ASP A 132 -11.90 17.93 1.86
C ASP A 132 -12.46 16.69 2.59
N CYS A 133 -11.61 15.85 3.19
CA CYS A 133 -12.04 14.67 3.95
C CYS A 133 -11.80 14.86 5.46
N GLN A 134 -12.80 15.42 6.14
CA GLN A 134 -12.75 15.71 7.58
C GLN A 134 -12.39 14.49 8.43
N ILE A 135 -12.96 13.31 8.11
CA ILE A 135 -12.67 12.07 8.85
C ILE A 135 -11.21 11.63 8.71
N ILE A 136 -10.62 11.79 7.52
CA ILE A 136 -9.21 11.44 7.30
C ILE A 136 -8.32 12.40 8.09
N ASN A 137 -8.58 13.70 8.03
CA ASN A 137 -7.84 14.69 8.83
C ASN A 137 -7.95 14.41 10.34
N TYR A 138 -9.15 14.08 10.81
CA TYR A 138 -9.40 13.71 12.18
C TYR A 138 -8.56 12.50 12.62
N CYS A 139 -8.58 11.42 11.82
CA CYS A 139 -7.83 10.20 12.10
C CYS A 139 -6.31 10.39 11.96
N VAL A 140 -5.82 11.13 10.96
CA VAL A 140 -4.38 11.35 10.76
C VAL A 140 -3.75 12.10 11.94
N ARG A 141 -4.41 13.15 12.44
CA ARG A 141 -3.95 13.89 13.64
C ARG A 141 -3.92 13.04 14.91
N ARG A 142 -4.66 11.93 14.92
CA ARG A 142 -4.83 11.03 16.06
C ARG A 142 -4.37 9.61 15.75
N CYS A 143 -3.52 9.43 14.73
CA CYS A 143 -3.21 8.09 14.24
C CYS A 143 -2.60 7.18 15.32
N LEU A 144 -1.80 7.74 16.25
CA LEU A 144 -1.24 7.03 17.41
C LEU A 144 -2.18 7.01 18.64
N LEU A 145 -3.25 7.82 18.60
CA LEU A 145 -4.25 7.95 19.64
C LEU A 145 -5.48 7.14 19.26
N ILE A 146 -5.44 5.80 19.40
CA ILE A 146 -6.68 5.02 19.34
C ILE A 146 -7.59 5.50 20.48
N GLU A 147 -8.78 5.94 20.09
CA GLU A 147 -9.80 6.45 20.98
C GLU A 147 -10.35 5.33 21.87
N PRO A 148 -10.43 5.56 23.20
CA PRO A 148 -10.83 4.54 24.16
C PRO A 148 -12.34 4.25 24.21
N SER A 149 -13.21 5.03 23.56
CA SER A 149 -14.67 4.81 23.56
C SER A 149 -15.37 5.28 22.27
N PRO A 150 -16.49 4.64 21.87
CA PRO A 150 -16.56 3.22 21.53
C PRO A 150 -15.77 2.93 20.25
N ARG A 151 -15.60 1.65 19.87
CA ARG A 151 -14.94 1.14 18.64
C ARG A 151 -15.46 1.70 17.29
N SER A 152 -16.26 2.76 17.31
CA SER A 152 -16.98 3.35 16.19
C SER A 152 -16.06 3.69 15.00
N LEU A 153 -14.90 4.31 15.26
CA LEU A 153 -13.92 4.68 14.22
C LEU A 153 -12.78 3.67 14.06
N ARG A 154 -12.80 2.56 14.81
CA ARG A 154 -11.71 1.56 14.79
C ARG A 154 -11.43 1.06 13.37
N ASN A 155 -12.49 0.75 12.62
CA ASN A 155 -12.36 0.27 11.24
C ASN A 155 -11.72 1.34 10.35
N THR A 156 -12.11 2.61 10.49
CA THR A 156 -11.49 3.72 9.76
C THR A 156 -10.00 3.87 10.07
N TYR A 157 -9.60 3.79 11.35
CA TYR A 157 -8.19 3.83 11.75
C TYR A 157 -7.40 2.64 11.16
N ILE A 158 -7.96 1.43 11.22
CA ILE A 158 -7.32 0.22 10.67
C ILE A 158 -7.16 0.34 9.16
N LEU A 159 -8.21 0.74 8.43
CA LEU A 159 -8.14 0.92 6.97
C LEU A 159 -7.05 1.91 6.56
N LEU A 160 -6.97 3.08 7.24
CA LEU A 160 -5.95 4.08 6.93
C LEU A 160 -4.53 3.59 7.23
N SER A 161 -4.33 3.03 8.42
CA SER A 161 -3.01 2.61 8.87
C SER A 161 -2.50 1.35 8.17
N ASP A 162 -3.36 0.38 7.83
CA ASP A 162 -2.96 -0.77 7.02
C ASP A 162 -2.75 -0.39 5.55
N THR A 163 -3.50 0.58 5.01
CA THR A 163 -3.18 1.15 3.70
C THR A 163 -1.77 1.77 3.71
N LEU A 164 -1.43 2.52 4.75
CA LEU A 164 -0.09 3.10 4.90
C LEU A 164 1.02 2.02 4.92
N THR A 165 0.78 0.82 5.47
CA THR A 165 1.76 -0.28 5.41
C THR A 165 2.04 -0.75 3.99
N SER A 166 1.03 -0.81 3.12
CA SER A 166 1.20 -1.16 1.70
C SER A 166 1.90 -0.07 0.89
N PHE A 167 1.93 1.17 1.40
CA PHE A 167 2.67 2.29 0.81
C PHE A 167 4.13 2.41 1.29
N ALA A 168 4.63 1.52 2.15
CA ALA A 168 5.99 1.60 2.70
C ALA A 168 7.07 1.65 1.60
N LYS A 169 7.05 0.73 0.63
CA LYS A 169 8.03 0.72 -0.48
C LYS A 169 7.90 1.95 -1.40
N PRO A 170 6.69 2.35 -1.85
CA PRO A 170 6.50 3.62 -2.56
C PRO A 170 7.05 4.84 -1.82
N LEU A 171 6.85 4.90 -0.49
CA LEU A 171 7.38 6.00 0.35
C LEU A 171 8.91 5.99 0.41
N ILE A 172 9.53 4.82 0.56
CA ILE A 172 10.99 4.66 0.52
C ILE A 172 11.56 5.22 -0.78
N ASP A 173 11.03 4.77 -1.93
CA ASP A 173 11.52 5.18 -3.24
C ASP A 173 11.32 6.69 -3.46
N PHE A 174 10.17 7.21 -3.00
CA PHE A 174 9.87 8.63 -3.05
C PHE A 174 10.81 9.47 -2.18
N THR A 175 11.13 9.01 -0.96
CA THR A 175 12.08 9.68 -0.06
C THR A 175 13.50 9.65 -0.62
N LEU A 176 13.98 8.49 -1.08
CA LEU A 176 15.29 8.37 -1.69
C LEU A 176 15.43 9.28 -2.90
N PHE A 177 14.41 9.32 -3.76
CA PHE A 177 14.40 10.25 -4.88
C PHE A 177 14.40 11.72 -4.45
N SER A 178 13.56 12.08 -3.46
CA SER A 178 13.49 13.46 -2.96
C SER A 178 14.79 13.91 -2.31
N SER A 179 15.55 12.98 -1.71
CA SER A 179 16.87 13.29 -1.13
C SER A 179 17.90 13.72 -2.18
N LEU A 180 17.73 13.32 -3.45
CA LEU A 180 18.62 13.75 -4.55
C LEU A 180 18.55 15.26 -4.81
N ILE A 181 17.51 15.96 -4.33
CA ILE A 181 17.47 17.43 -4.31
C ILE A 181 18.66 18.00 -3.53
N PHE A 182 19.08 17.32 -2.47
CA PHE A 182 20.21 17.68 -1.62
C PHE A 182 21.55 17.11 -2.11
N LYS A 183 21.60 16.58 -3.35
CA LYS A 183 22.76 15.97 -4.01
C LYS A 183 23.31 14.67 -3.39
N GLU A 184 22.87 14.30 -2.19
CA GLU A 184 23.26 13.05 -1.54
C GLU A 184 22.03 12.22 -1.14
N PRO A 185 22.03 10.90 -1.36
CA PRO A 185 20.95 10.05 -0.88
C PRO A 185 20.99 9.96 0.64
N PHE A 186 19.84 10.06 1.31
CA PHE A 186 19.76 9.84 2.75
C PHE A 186 19.89 8.34 3.07
N THR A 187 21.12 7.84 3.10
CA THR A 187 21.44 6.45 3.42
C THR A 187 20.90 6.08 4.81
N HIS A 188 20.25 4.92 4.91
CA HIS A 188 19.60 4.40 6.12
C HIS A 188 18.33 5.14 6.59
N PHE A 189 18.10 6.39 6.15
CA PHE A 189 16.84 7.08 6.44
C PHE A 189 15.64 6.40 5.77
N ASP A 190 15.86 5.72 4.65
CA ASP A 190 14.88 4.86 4.00
C ASP A 190 14.34 3.75 4.93
N LEU A 191 15.18 3.21 5.82
CA LEU A 191 14.75 2.22 6.80
C LEU A 191 13.85 2.82 7.87
N SER A 192 14.09 4.08 8.26
CA SER A 192 13.18 4.83 9.15
C SER A 192 11.81 5.06 8.49
N VAL A 193 11.80 5.37 7.18
CA VAL A 193 10.56 5.49 6.40
C VAL A 193 9.82 4.15 6.32
N ALA A 194 10.54 3.05 6.11
CA ALA A 194 9.99 1.69 6.10
C ALA A 194 9.39 1.30 7.47
N LEU A 195 10.04 1.73 8.55
CA LEU A 195 9.68 1.42 9.93
C LEU A 195 8.44 2.20 10.39
N PHE A 196 8.22 3.41 9.88
CA PHE A 196 7.15 4.30 10.35
C PHE A 196 5.74 3.66 10.29
N PRO A 197 5.27 3.09 9.15
CA PRO A 197 3.95 2.43 9.09
C PRO A 197 3.81 1.25 10.06
N VAL A 198 4.90 0.48 10.23
CA VAL A 198 4.94 -0.68 11.12
C VAL A 198 4.78 -0.23 12.57
N LEU A 199 5.50 0.81 12.99
CA LEU A 199 5.41 1.36 14.34
C LEU A 199 4.02 1.93 14.63
N VAL A 200 3.42 2.63 13.68
CA VAL A 200 2.04 3.13 13.82
C VAL A 200 1.10 1.99 14.20
N ARG A 201 1.12 0.87 13.46
CA ARG A 201 0.25 -0.28 13.73
C ARG A 201 0.60 -1.00 15.02
N LEU A 202 1.89 -1.17 15.32
CA LEU A 202 2.35 -1.79 16.55
C LEU A 202 1.86 -1.01 17.78
N LEU A 203 2.09 0.31 17.80
CA LEU A 203 1.71 1.18 18.91
C LEU A 203 0.19 1.26 19.07
N GLN A 204 -0.54 1.31 17.95
CA GLN A 204 -2.00 1.20 17.93
C GLN A 204 -2.48 -0.09 18.62
N CYS A 205 -1.96 -1.26 18.20
CA CYS A 205 -2.36 -2.54 18.78
C CYS A 205 -2.03 -2.65 20.27
N LEU A 206 -0.83 -2.20 20.70
CA LEU A 206 -0.41 -2.20 22.11
C LEU A 206 -1.25 -1.24 22.96
N ARG A 207 -1.62 -0.08 22.42
CA ARG A 207 -2.52 0.85 23.11
C ARG A 207 -3.91 0.27 23.27
N GLU A 208 -4.48 -0.30 22.21
CA GLU A 208 -5.79 -0.93 22.25
C GLU A 208 -5.79 -2.12 23.24
N TYR A 209 -4.73 -2.91 23.28
CA TYR A 209 -4.56 -3.99 24.26
C TYR A 209 -4.55 -3.46 25.70
N ARG A 210 -3.84 -2.36 25.98
CA ARG A 210 -3.83 -1.76 27.33
C ARG A 210 -5.23 -1.37 27.81
N LEU A 211 -6.09 -0.95 26.89
CA LEU A 211 -7.46 -0.52 27.18
C LEU A 211 -8.43 -1.71 27.31
N LEU A 212 -8.38 -2.66 26.38
CA LEU A 212 -9.37 -3.73 26.26
C LEU A 212 -8.95 -5.06 26.89
N ARG A 213 -7.65 -5.26 27.13
CA ARG A 213 -7.04 -6.51 27.62
C ARG A 213 -7.33 -7.75 26.77
N ASP A 214 -7.74 -7.56 25.52
CA ASP A 214 -7.98 -8.62 24.56
C ASP A 214 -6.66 -9.14 23.97
N LYS A 215 -6.33 -10.42 24.23
CA LYS A 215 -5.10 -11.06 23.78
C LYS A 215 -4.95 -11.08 22.25
N THR A 216 -6.05 -11.04 21.49
CA THR A 216 -5.98 -10.96 20.02
C THR A 216 -5.21 -9.72 19.57
N LEU A 217 -5.28 -8.61 20.32
CA LEU A 217 -4.55 -7.38 20.01
C LEU A 217 -3.05 -7.52 20.22
N LEU A 218 -2.61 -8.36 21.16
CA LEU A 218 -1.20 -8.67 21.38
C LEU A 218 -0.65 -9.54 20.23
N PHE A 219 -1.43 -10.51 19.76
CA PHE A 219 -1.07 -11.27 18.57
C PHE A 219 -1.01 -10.36 17.33
N ASN A 220 -1.90 -9.38 17.20
CA ASN A 220 -1.83 -8.39 16.14
C ASN A 220 -0.57 -7.51 16.27
N ALA A 221 -0.21 -7.09 17.49
CA ALA A 221 1.04 -6.38 17.74
C ALA A 221 2.26 -7.23 17.32
N LEU A 222 2.27 -8.53 17.67
CA LEU A 222 3.31 -9.47 17.27
C LEU A 222 3.42 -9.59 15.75
N LYS A 223 2.28 -9.61 15.03
CA LYS A 223 2.23 -9.63 13.57
C LYS A 223 3.01 -8.46 12.97
N TYR A 224 2.79 -7.24 13.45
CA TYR A 224 3.52 -6.08 12.94
C TYR A 224 4.98 -6.07 13.40
N SER A 225 5.30 -6.55 14.63
CA SER A 225 6.68 -6.62 15.10
C SER A 225 7.55 -7.59 14.32
N CYS A 226 6.98 -8.59 13.61
CA CYS A 226 7.73 -9.48 12.72
C CYS A 226 8.46 -8.73 11.58
N ASN A 227 8.15 -7.46 11.30
CA ASN A 227 8.92 -6.64 10.35
C ASN A 227 10.23 -6.10 10.96
N LEU A 228 10.30 -5.91 12.27
CA LEU A 228 11.48 -5.35 12.94
C LEU A 228 12.77 -6.16 12.71
N PRO A 229 12.79 -7.50 12.90
CA PRO A 229 14.01 -8.27 12.65
C PRO A 229 14.42 -8.27 11.17
N ILE A 230 13.46 -8.17 10.24
CA ILE A 230 13.75 -8.04 8.80
C ILE A 230 14.50 -6.73 8.54
N LEU A 231 13.98 -5.61 9.05
CA LEU A 231 14.62 -4.29 8.90
C LEU A 231 15.98 -4.23 9.59
N PHE A 232 16.12 -4.88 10.74
CA PHE A 232 17.41 -4.98 11.43
C PHE A 232 18.45 -5.74 10.60
N CYS A 233 18.09 -6.89 10.02
CA CYS A 233 18.98 -7.62 9.12
C CYS A 233 19.41 -6.77 7.92
N ILE A 234 18.48 -6.02 7.31
CA ILE A 234 18.79 -5.12 6.18
C ILE A 234 19.73 -3.99 6.61
N TRP A 235 19.50 -3.38 7.78
CA TRP A 235 20.36 -2.34 8.29
C TRP A 235 21.79 -2.86 8.50
N GLN A 236 21.91 -3.96 9.22
CA GLN A 236 23.20 -4.55 9.58
C GLN A 236 23.94 -5.09 8.33
N SER A 237 23.24 -5.64 7.33
CA SER A 237 23.88 -6.09 6.08
C SER A 237 24.47 -4.94 5.27
N ARG A 238 23.89 -3.73 5.37
CA ARG A 238 24.41 -2.51 4.72
C ARG A 238 25.62 -1.92 5.47
N VAL A 239 25.63 -2.00 6.80
CA VAL A 239 26.74 -1.47 7.62
C VAL A 239 27.98 -2.37 7.51
N TYR A 240 27.80 -3.69 7.39
CA TYR A 240 28.89 -4.68 7.36
C TYR A 240 29.00 -5.40 6.01
N GLU A 241 28.86 -4.63 4.92
CA GLU A 241 28.95 -5.14 3.55
C GLU A 241 30.29 -5.86 3.29
N GLY A 242 30.26 -7.00 2.59
CA GLY A 242 31.45 -7.79 2.26
C GLY A 242 31.98 -8.74 3.33
N SER A 243 31.35 -8.83 4.52
CA SER A 243 31.73 -9.78 5.57
C SER A 243 30.99 -11.13 5.46
N ILE A 244 31.58 -12.24 5.93
CA ILE A 244 30.91 -13.56 6.07
C ILE A 244 29.60 -13.45 6.89
N ASN A 245 29.53 -12.49 7.80
CA ASN A 245 28.33 -12.23 8.58
C ASN A 245 27.16 -11.68 7.74
N SER A 246 27.44 -11.03 6.60
CA SER A 246 26.42 -10.48 5.70
C SER A 246 25.57 -11.58 5.05
N GLU A 247 26.18 -12.67 4.57
CA GLU A 247 25.43 -13.81 3.99
C GLU A 247 24.54 -14.49 5.03
N ARG A 248 25.06 -14.75 6.24
CA ARG A 248 24.28 -15.31 7.35
C ARG A 248 23.08 -14.43 7.69
N LEU A 249 23.27 -13.10 7.67
CA LEU A 249 22.19 -12.14 7.89
C LEU A 249 21.14 -12.17 6.78
N LEU A 250 21.54 -12.31 5.53
CA LEU A 250 20.61 -12.44 4.40
C LEU A 250 19.78 -13.73 4.50
N HIS A 251 20.38 -14.84 4.93
CA HIS A 251 19.64 -16.06 5.22
C HIS A 251 18.66 -15.89 6.38
N ALA A 252 19.08 -15.27 7.48
CA ALA A 252 18.20 -14.96 8.61
C ALA A 252 17.04 -14.04 8.19
N GLN A 253 17.32 -13.01 7.38
CA GLN A 253 16.31 -12.10 6.83
C GLN A 253 15.24 -12.87 6.05
N ARG A 254 15.62 -13.80 5.18
CA ARG A 254 14.68 -14.62 4.40
C ARG A 254 13.78 -15.47 5.30
N TRP A 255 14.32 -16.05 6.37
CA TRP A 255 13.51 -16.77 7.35
C TRP A 255 12.52 -15.86 8.08
N PHE A 256 12.93 -14.65 8.46
CA PHE A 256 12.01 -13.67 9.05
C PHE A 256 10.95 -13.20 8.06
N MET A 257 11.30 -13.02 6.77
CA MET A 257 10.33 -12.71 5.72
C MET A 257 9.33 -13.84 5.51
N LEU A 258 9.76 -15.11 5.57
CA LEU A 258 8.88 -16.28 5.50
C LEU A 258 7.92 -16.35 6.69
N LEU A 259 8.43 -16.12 7.90
CA LEU A 259 7.62 -16.05 9.11
C LEU A 259 6.59 -14.92 9.02
N ASN A 260 7.02 -13.72 8.61
CA ASN A 260 6.16 -12.55 8.46
C ASN A 260 5.05 -12.81 7.41
N SER A 261 5.42 -13.30 6.23
CA SER A 261 4.48 -13.59 5.14
C SER A 261 3.46 -14.65 5.56
N SER A 262 3.91 -15.73 6.20
CA SER A 262 3.03 -16.81 6.67
C SER A 262 2.07 -16.33 7.76
N TYR A 263 2.59 -15.59 8.75
CA TYR A 263 1.77 -15.11 9.86
C TYR A 263 0.73 -14.08 9.38
N THR A 264 1.13 -13.15 8.52
CA THR A 264 0.22 -12.13 7.99
C THR A 264 -0.83 -12.72 7.03
N LEU A 265 -0.51 -13.74 6.23
CA LEU A 265 -1.50 -14.49 5.44
C LEU A 265 -2.52 -15.19 6.34
N PHE A 266 -2.04 -15.91 7.36
CA PHE A 266 -2.92 -16.54 8.34
C PHE A 266 -3.85 -15.52 8.99
N TRP A 267 -3.30 -14.37 9.39
CA TRP A 267 -4.05 -13.28 9.99
C TRP A 267 -5.15 -12.76 9.05
N ASP A 268 -4.82 -12.52 7.80
CA ASP A 268 -5.77 -11.98 6.83
C ASP A 268 -6.97 -12.93 6.64
N ILE A 269 -6.70 -14.24 6.46
CA ILE A 269 -7.73 -15.25 6.26
C ILE A 269 -8.58 -15.45 7.53
N ARG A 270 -7.94 -15.65 8.69
CA ARG A 270 -8.64 -16.06 9.92
C ARG A 270 -9.21 -14.91 10.70
N MET A 271 -8.46 -13.82 10.83
CA MET A 271 -8.80 -12.72 11.72
C MET A 271 -9.51 -11.61 10.95
N ASP A 272 -8.94 -11.16 9.83
CA ASP A 272 -9.49 -10.01 9.12
C ASP A 272 -10.68 -10.34 8.22
N TRP A 273 -10.66 -11.50 7.56
CA TRP A 273 -11.77 -11.97 6.72
C TRP A 273 -12.78 -12.85 7.48
N SER A 274 -12.46 -13.18 8.74
CA SER A 274 -13.29 -13.98 9.66
C SER A 274 -13.72 -15.30 9.02
N LEU A 275 -12.75 -16.06 8.50
CA LEU A 275 -13.00 -17.37 7.89
C LEU A 275 -12.65 -18.51 8.84
N ASP A 276 -13.61 -19.40 9.09
CA ASP A 276 -13.45 -20.54 10.00
C ASP A 276 -12.62 -21.66 9.35
N SER A 277 -12.81 -21.89 8.05
CA SER A 277 -12.06 -22.87 7.25
C SER A 277 -12.22 -22.60 5.76
N LEU A 278 -11.43 -23.27 4.92
CA LEU A 278 -11.56 -23.16 3.46
C LEU A 278 -12.86 -23.78 2.94
N SER A 279 -13.39 -24.82 3.59
CA SER A 279 -14.63 -25.52 3.17
C SER A 279 -15.88 -24.88 3.76
N ASN A 280 -15.82 -24.56 5.05
CA ASN A 280 -16.85 -23.85 5.80
C ASN A 280 -16.34 -22.45 6.10
N LEU A 281 -16.56 -21.53 5.16
CA LEU A 281 -16.10 -20.14 5.25
C LEU A 281 -16.64 -19.46 6.52
N ARG A 282 -17.95 -19.55 6.76
CA ARG A 282 -18.62 -19.04 7.96
C ARG A 282 -19.72 -20.01 8.39
N SER A 283 -19.93 -20.15 9.70
CA SER A 283 -20.94 -21.06 10.26
C SER A 283 -22.35 -20.81 9.72
N LYS A 284 -22.97 -21.86 9.16
CA LYS A 284 -24.35 -21.84 8.61
C LYS A 284 -25.42 -21.46 9.65
N SER A 285 -25.14 -21.67 10.94
CA SER A 285 -26.08 -21.40 12.03
C SER A 285 -26.33 -19.91 12.28
N LYS A 286 -25.51 -19.00 11.72
CA LYS A 286 -25.53 -17.57 12.06
C LYS A 286 -25.47 -16.67 10.83
N SER A 287 -26.27 -16.96 9.79
CA SER A 287 -26.49 -16.13 8.58
C SER A 287 -25.52 -16.30 7.41
N VAL A 288 -26.02 -15.89 6.24
CA VAL A 288 -25.56 -16.14 4.87
C VAL A 288 -24.15 -15.60 4.61
N VAL A 289 -23.34 -16.34 3.85
CA VAL A 289 -22.08 -15.80 3.30
C VAL A 289 -22.45 -14.64 2.37
N THR A 290 -22.00 -13.44 2.72
CA THR A 290 -22.37 -12.18 2.05
C THR A 290 -21.81 -12.07 0.63
N LEU A 291 -20.64 -12.66 0.36
CA LEU A 291 -20.06 -12.79 -0.98
C LEU A 291 -20.05 -14.24 -1.47
N LYS A 292 -19.89 -14.46 -2.78
CA LYS A 292 -19.82 -15.81 -3.35
C LYS A 292 -18.55 -16.53 -2.88
N LYS A 293 -18.66 -17.82 -2.52
CA LYS A 293 -17.53 -18.65 -2.03
C LYS A 293 -16.28 -18.58 -2.92
N ASN A 294 -16.47 -18.65 -4.24
CA ASN A 294 -15.39 -18.61 -5.22
C ASN A 294 -14.55 -17.32 -5.12
N MET A 295 -15.16 -16.21 -4.69
CA MET A 295 -14.46 -14.94 -4.52
C MET A 295 -13.47 -15.00 -3.37
N TYR A 296 -13.81 -15.65 -2.26
CA TYR A 296 -12.89 -15.86 -1.14
C TYR A 296 -11.71 -16.73 -1.56
N HIS A 297 -11.96 -17.83 -2.27
CA HIS A 297 -10.88 -18.69 -2.76
C HIS A 297 -9.93 -17.94 -3.69
N PHE A 298 -10.47 -17.16 -4.63
CA PHE A 298 -9.66 -16.35 -5.53
C PHE A 298 -8.83 -15.29 -4.78
N ALA A 299 -9.42 -14.63 -3.79
CA ALA A 299 -8.73 -13.66 -2.95
C ALA A 299 -7.61 -14.27 -2.11
N ILE A 300 -7.84 -15.47 -1.54
CA ILE A 300 -6.81 -16.23 -0.80
C ILE A 300 -5.64 -16.57 -1.72
N VAL A 301 -5.92 -17.05 -2.93
CA VAL A 301 -4.87 -17.41 -3.91
C VAL A 301 -4.07 -16.17 -4.33
N ILE A 302 -4.73 -15.06 -4.66
CA ILE A 302 -4.04 -13.81 -5.00
C ILE A 302 -3.19 -13.33 -3.84
N ASP A 303 -3.74 -13.32 -2.61
CA ASP A 303 -3.01 -12.86 -1.44
C ASP A 303 -1.77 -13.71 -1.17
N PHE A 304 -1.90 -15.04 -1.28
CA PHE A 304 -0.76 -15.96 -1.18
C PHE A 304 0.30 -15.68 -2.26
N VAL A 305 -0.09 -15.61 -3.53
CA VAL A 305 0.86 -15.42 -4.64
C VAL A 305 1.61 -14.10 -4.50
N LEU A 306 0.90 -13.00 -4.26
CA LEU A 306 1.51 -11.66 -4.18
C LEU A 306 2.31 -11.45 -2.90
N ARG A 307 1.88 -12.03 -1.77
CA ARG A 307 2.60 -11.90 -0.50
C ARG A 307 3.92 -12.67 -0.49
N PHE A 308 3.93 -13.85 -1.09
CA PHE A 308 5.13 -14.68 -1.24
C PHE A 308 5.92 -14.35 -2.51
N TRP A 309 5.69 -13.19 -3.13
CA TRP A 309 6.38 -12.78 -4.34
C TRP A 309 7.90 -12.80 -4.22
N TRP A 310 8.44 -12.36 -3.08
CA TRP A 310 9.86 -12.40 -2.81
C TRP A 310 10.44 -13.82 -2.85
N LEU A 311 9.64 -14.82 -2.45
CA LEU A 311 10.03 -16.23 -2.48
C LEU A 311 10.00 -16.77 -3.91
N TRP A 312 8.99 -16.40 -4.71
CA TRP A 312 8.96 -16.75 -6.13
C TRP A 312 10.19 -16.21 -6.85
N VAL A 313 10.51 -14.92 -6.66
CA VAL A 313 11.71 -14.30 -7.24
C VAL A 313 12.97 -15.07 -6.82
N TYR A 314 13.10 -15.41 -5.54
CA TYR A 314 14.24 -16.18 -5.05
C TYR A 314 14.36 -17.58 -5.67
N LEU A 315 13.24 -18.32 -5.75
CA LEU A 315 13.24 -19.68 -6.29
C LEU A 315 13.54 -19.71 -7.79
N PHE A 316 12.99 -18.76 -8.56
CA PHE A 316 13.13 -18.71 -10.02
C PHE A 316 14.45 -18.08 -10.47
N GLN A 317 15.14 -17.32 -9.62
CA GLN A 317 16.50 -16.84 -9.90
C GLN A 317 17.53 -17.98 -10.05
N GLY A 318 17.30 -19.13 -9.40
CA GLY A 318 18.20 -20.28 -9.45
C GLY A 318 17.97 -21.23 -10.65
N LEU A 319 16.91 -21.03 -11.43
CA LEU A 319 16.68 -21.75 -12.67
C LEU A 319 17.23 -20.89 -13.81
N GLU A 320 18.32 -21.32 -14.44
CA GLU A 320 18.98 -20.65 -15.59
C GLU A 320 18.08 -20.41 -16.82
N PHE A 321 16.77 -20.69 -16.74
CA PHE A 321 15.75 -20.38 -17.74
C PHE A 321 15.49 -18.88 -17.96
N VAL A 322 16.22 -18.01 -17.26
CA VAL A 322 15.99 -16.56 -17.23
C VAL A 322 17.30 -15.85 -17.51
N ALA A 323 17.38 -15.27 -18.71
CA ALA A 323 18.57 -14.55 -19.14
C ALA A 323 18.99 -13.49 -18.10
N PRO A 324 20.30 -13.35 -17.80
CA PRO A 324 20.80 -12.44 -16.76
C PRO A 324 20.49 -10.94 -17.01
N ASN A 325 19.98 -10.58 -18.18
CA ASN A 325 19.65 -9.21 -18.59
C ASN A 325 18.18 -8.98 -18.95
N THR A 326 17.27 -9.92 -18.66
CA THR A 326 15.84 -9.65 -18.86
C THR A 326 15.22 -8.97 -17.65
N ASP A 327 15.09 -7.64 -17.72
CA ASP A 327 14.09 -6.84 -16.98
C ASP A 327 12.66 -7.43 -17.08
N CYS A 328 12.43 -8.36 -18.02
CA CYS A 328 11.14 -8.94 -18.35
C CYS A 328 10.64 -10.01 -17.38
N LEU A 329 11.48 -10.70 -16.59
CA LEU A 329 10.92 -11.90 -15.96
C LEU A 329 10.09 -11.64 -14.70
N PHE A 330 10.39 -10.59 -13.93
CA PHE A 330 9.55 -10.23 -12.78
C PHE A 330 9.54 -8.73 -12.51
N PHE A 331 8.37 -8.14 -12.66
CA PHE A 331 8.05 -6.72 -12.56
C PHE A 331 8.44 -6.04 -11.22
N GLN A 332 9.73 -5.82 -10.94
CA GLN A 332 10.17 -5.18 -9.69
C GLN A 332 9.56 -3.78 -9.47
N GLY A 333 9.32 -3.04 -10.56
CA GLY A 333 8.62 -1.76 -10.52
C GLY A 333 7.09 -1.88 -10.35
N GLU A 334 6.47 -2.94 -10.89
CA GLU A 334 5.01 -3.10 -10.87
C GLU A 334 4.47 -3.79 -9.62
N MET A 335 5.35 -4.41 -8.83
CA MET A 335 4.97 -4.98 -7.53
C MET A 335 4.30 -3.98 -6.60
N GLN A 336 4.62 -2.70 -6.73
CA GLN A 336 3.97 -1.64 -5.95
C GLN A 336 2.50 -1.46 -6.36
N TYR A 337 2.17 -1.57 -7.66
CA TYR A 337 0.78 -1.53 -8.13
C TYR A 337 0.02 -2.77 -7.65
N LEU A 338 0.63 -3.96 -7.79
CA LEU A 338 0.03 -5.21 -7.34
C LEU A 338 -0.20 -5.23 -5.83
N GLU A 339 0.72 -4.68 -5.03
CA GLU A 339 0.56 -4.57 -3.57
C GLU A 339 -0.61 -3.65 -3.19
N VAL A 340 -0.78 -2.50 -3.87
CA VAL A 340 -1.92 -1.60 -3.64
C VAL A 340 -3.24 -2.25 -4.08
N ILE A 341 -3.25 -3.01 -5.18
CA ILE A 341 -4.42 -3.79 -5.62
C ILE A 341 -4.75 -4.90 -4.61
N ARG A 342 -3.75 -5.66 -4.15
CA ARG A 342 -3.89 -6.69 -3.11
C ARG A 342 -4.51 -6.11 -1.84
N ARG A 343 -4.05 -4.92 -1.42
CA ARG A 343 -4.65 -4.20 -0.29
C ARG A 343 -6.11 -3.83 -0.56
N GLY A 344 -6.45 -3.41 -1.78
CA GLY A 344 -7.84 -3.17 -2.19
C GLY A 344 -8.72 -4.42 -2.05
N ILE A 345 -8.22 -5.58 -2.48
CA ILE A 345 -8.89 -6.87 -2.29
C ILE A 345 -9.07 -7.16 -0.80
N TRP A 346 -8.02 -7.00 0.00
CA TRP A 346 -8.08 -7.17 1.45
C TRP A 346 -9.16 -6.27 2.09
N VAL A 347 -9.29 -5.01 1.66
CA VAL A 347 -10.33 -4.09 2.17
C VAL A 347 -11.74 -4.62 1.88
N ILE A 348 -11.98 -5.20 0.70
CA ILE A 348 -13.29 -5.79 0.37
C ILE A 348 -13.63 -6.89 1.38
N PHE A 349 -12.76 -7.88 1.55
CA PHE A 349 -13.07 -9.00 2.44
C PHE A 349 -13.07 -8.61 3.93
N LYS A 350 -12.30 -7.58 4.30
CA LYS A 350 -12.35 -6.99 5.64
C LYS A 350 -13.71 -6.33 5.92
N LEU A 351 -14.17 -5.47 5.01
CA LEU A 351 -15.46 -4.77 5.16
C LEU A 351 -16.64 -5.74 5.12
N ASP A 352 -16.54 -6.77 4.30
CA ASP A 352 -17.49 -7.87 4.26
C ASP A 352 -17.59 -8.61 5.60
N ALA A 353 -16.45 -8.94 6.22
CA ALA A 353 -16.39 -9.60 7.52
C ALA A 353 -16.94 -8.72 8.66
N GLU A 354 -16.63 -7.43 8.65
CA GLU A 354 -17.16 -6.46 9.62
C GLU A 354 -18.69 -6.31 9.44
N TYR A 355 -19.18 -6.26 8.20
CA TYR A 355 -20.61 -6.19 7.89
C TYR A 355 -21.34 -7.46 8.38
N TYR A 356 -20.79 -8.64 8.09
CA TYR A 356 -21.28 -9.91 8.61
C TYR A 356 -21.34 -9.92 10.14
N THR A 357 -20.25 -9.53 10.81
CA THR A 357 -20.18 -9.51 12.29
C THR A 357 -21.25 -8.60 12.88
N LYS A 358 -21.46 -7.42 12.27
CA LYS A 358 -22.50 -6.49 12.68
C LYS A 358 -23.92 -7.07 12.50
N CYS A 359 -24.19 -7.76 11.39
CA CYS A 359 -25.48 -8.41 11.13
C CYS A 359 -25.77 -9.55 12.10
N VAL A 360 -24.76 -10.32 12.51
CA VAL A 360 -24.92 -11.44 13.46
C VAL A 360 -25.02 -10.98 14.92
N SER A 361 -24.46 -9.81 15.25
CA SER A 361 -24.54 -9.22 16.60
C SER A 361 -25.88 -8.53 16.90
N LYS A 362 -26.72 -8.32 15.89
CA LYS A 362 -28.11 -7.85 16.02
C LYS A 362 -29.04 -9.06 16.14
#